data_AF-A0A7X5ZNQ3-F1
#
_entry.id   AF-A0A7X5ZNQ3-F1
#
_cell.length_a   1.000
_cell.length_b   1.000
_cell.length_c   1.000
_cell.angle_alpha   90.00
_cell.angle_beta   90.00
_cell.angle_gamma   90.00
#
_symmetry.space_group_name_H-M   'P 1'
#
loop_
_entity.id
_entity.type
_entity.pdbx_description
1 polymer ?
#
loop_
_entity_poly.entity_id
_entity_poly.type
_entity_poly.pdbx_seq_one_letter_code
_entity_poly.pdbx_strand_id
1 'polypeptide(L)'
;MVALVRLAQSDAGRAAELRVGDTVELRLPELRTSGYRWSLRLPEGVRLVADEYVRGGGDHPETGPVGGGAPGGGGVRRLALDVVGAGRHLIEAELARPWEDRPRRSVSFVLSATPTE
;
A
#
# COMPACT_ATOMS: atom_id res chain seq x y z
N MET A 1 -8.84 6.65 -19.44
CA MET A 1 -9.75 6.41 -18.29
C MET A 1 -8.86 6.07 -17.12
N VAL A 2 -9.02 6.75 -15.98
CA VAL A 2 -8.28 6.44 -14.75
C VAL A 2 -8.84 5.13 -14.19
N ALA A 3 -8.01 4.11 -14.04
CA ALA A 3 -8.36 2.88 -13.35
C ALA A 3 -7.89 2.91 -11.89
N LEU A 4 -8.65 2.25 -11.01
CA LEU A 4 -8.25 1.99 -9.63
C LEU A 4 -7.73 0.55 -9.53
N VAL A 5 -6.44 0.40 -9.28
CA VAL A 5 -5.81 -0.91 -9.06
C VAL A 5 -5.58 -1.12 -7.57
N ARG A 6 -5.99 -2.28 -7.05
CA ARG A 6 -5.88 -2.59 -5.63
C ARG A 6 -4.78 -3.61 -5.42
N LEU A 7 -3.86 -3.31 -4.52
CA LEU A 7 -2.79 -4.22 -4.10
C LEU A 7 -2.89 -4.46 -2.61
N ALA A 8 -2.91 -5.73 -2.22
CA ALA A 8 -2.78 -6.15 -0.83
C ALA A 8 -1.32 -6.53 -0.53
N GLN A 9 -0.99 -6.67 0.75
CA GLN A 9 0.33 -7.19 1.14
C GLN A 9 0.65 -8.55 0.50
N SER A 10 -0.35 -9.40 0.26
CA SER A 10 -0.21 -10.70 -0.39
C SER A 10 0.21 -10.62 -1.87
N ASP A 11 0.07 -9.46 -2.51
CA ASP A 11 0.52 -9.22 -3.88
C ASP A 11 2.00 -8.83 -3.96
N ALA A 12 2.69 -8.74 -2.81
CA ALA A 12 4.11 -8.41 -2.76
C ALA A 12 4.95 -9.36 -3.64
N GLY A 13 5.91 -8.77 -4.35
CA GLY A 13 6.78 -9.46 -5.31
C GLY A 13 6.15 -9.73 -6.68
N ARG A 14 4.85 -9.46 -6.88
CA ARG A 14 4.21 -9.52 -8.20
C ARG A 14 4.28 -8.17 -8.91
N ALA A 15 4.23 -8.23 -10.24
CA ALA A 15 4.10 -7.05 -11.09
C ALA A 15 2.62 -6.75 -11.33
N ALA A 16 2.22 -5.49 -11.12
CA ALA A 16 0.93 -4.96 -11.49
C ALA A 16 1.06 -4.16 -12.79
N GLU A 17 0.24 -4.50 -13.78
CA GLU A 17 0.19 -3.81 -15.07
C GLU A 17 -0.81 -2.64 -15.01
N LEU A 18 -0.35 -1.44 -15.36
CA LEU A 18 -1.04 -0.16 -15.17
C LEU A 18 -0.83 0.77 -16.37
N ARG A 19 -1.54 1.89 -16.38
CA ARG A 19 -1.27 3.04 -17.26
C ARG A 19 -0.87 4.27 -16.46
N VAL A 20 -0.16 5.20 -17.10
CA VAL A 20 0.06 6.53 -16.54
C VAL A 20 -1.28 7.23 -16.32
N GLY A 21 -1.49 7.73 -15.11
CA GLY A 21 -2.75 8.32 -14.65
C GLY A 21 -3.63 7.36 -13.85
N ASP A 22 -3.30 6.08 -13.76
CA ASP A 22 -3.98 5.16 -12.85
C ASP A 22 -3.62 5.44 -11.39
N THR A 23 -4.55 5.09 -10.50
CA THR A 23 -4.34 5.15 -9.04
C THR A 23 -4.23 3.73 -8.49
N VAL A 24 -3.22 3.50 -7.66
CA VAL A 24 -3.03 2.27 -6.90
C VAL A 24 -3.49 2.49 -5.45
N GLU A 25 -4.46 1.71 -5.00
CA GLU A 25 -4.81 1.58 -3.57
C GLU A 25 -4.02 0.42 -2.97
N LEU A 26 -2.96 0.75 -2.24
CA LEU A 26 -2.14 -0.22 -1.51
C LEU A 26 -2.67 -0.40 -0.09
N ARG A 27 -2.90 -1.66 0.30
CA ARG A 27 -3.51 -2.05 1.58
C ARG A 27 -2.55 -2.94 2.37
N LEU A 28 -2.05 -2.39 3.46
CA LEU A 28 -1.07 -3.06 4.33
C LEU A 28 -1.67 -3.28 5.73
N PRO A 29 -1.79 -4.53 6.22
CA PRO A 29 -2.17 -4.82 7.59
C PRO A 29 -1.28 -4.06 8.59
N GLU A 30 -1.90 -3.34 9.53
CA GLU A 30 -1.19 -2.58 10.56
C GLU A 30 -1.91 -2.74 11.91
N LEU A 31 -1.16 -3.08 12.96
CA LEU A 31 -1.67 -3.13 14.34
C LEU A 31 -1.08 -1.97 15.14
N ARG A 32 -1.78 -0.84 15.24
CA ARG A 32 -1.22 0.39 15.83
C ARG A 32 -0.80 0.26 17.29
N THR A 33 -1.46 -0.59 18.07
CA THR A 33 -1.16 -0.83 19.49
C THR A 33 0.18 -1.50 19.72
N SER A 34 0.75 -2.14 18.69
CA SER A 34 2.07 -2.80 18.76
C SER A 34 3.25 -1.83 18.64
N GLY A 35 3.01 -0.58 18.24
CA GLY A 35 4.06 0.40 17.92
C GLY A 35 4.66 0.28 16.52
N TYR A 36 4.35 -0.79 15.77
CA TYR A 36 4.79 -0.94 14.39
C TYR A 36 4.02 0.00 13.44
N ARG A 37 4.76 0.55 12.48
CA ARG A 37 4.27 1.45 11.41
C ARG A 37 4.92 1.07 10.10
N TRP A 38 4.16 1.15 9.01
CA TRP A 38 4.74 1.08 7.68
C TRP A 38 5.50 2.36 7.32
N SER A 39 6.55 2.27 6.53
CA SER A 39 7.18 3.38 5.82
C SER A 39 7.32 2.99 4.37
N LEU A 40 7.20 3.96 3.46
CA LEU A 40 7.29 3.71 2.02
C LEU A 40 8.48 4.47 1.44
N ARG A 41 9.21 3.81 0.55
CA ARG A 41 10.11 4.45 -0.42
C ARG A 41 9.45 4.38 -1.79
N LEU A 42 9.15 5.55 -2.33
CA LEU A 42 8.46 5.71 -3.61
C LEU A 42 9.46 6.15 -4.69
N PRO A 43 9.38 5.60 -5.90
CA PRO A 43 10.14 6.09 -7.05
C PRO A 43 9.51 7.38 -7.58
N GLU A 44 10.28 8.15 -8.37
CA GLU A 44 9.87 9.46 -8.91
C GLU A 44 8.54 9.42 -9.69
N GLY A 45 8.27 8.32 -10.41
CA GLY A 45 7.05 8.13 -11.20
C GLY A 45 5.80 7.75 -10.41
N VAL A 46 5.84 7.74 -9.08
CA VAL A 46 4.72 7.36 -8.21
C VAL A 46 4.56 8.38 -7.08
N ARG A 47 3.34 8.91 -6.91
CA ARG A 47 3.04 9.94 -5.90
C ARG A 47 2.04 9.46 -4.87
N LEU A 48 2.37 9.55 -3.59
CA LEU A 48 1.41 9.35 -2.51
C LEU A 48 0.38 10.50 -2.50
N VAL A 49 -0.90 10.16 -2.59
CA VAL A 49 -2.00 11.15 -2.56
C VAL A 49 -2.91 11.02 -1.34
N ALA A 50 -2.98 9.84 -0.72
CA ALA A 50 -3.65 9.67 0.57
C ALA A 50 -2.98 8.57 1.40
N ASP A 51 -2.98 8.72 2.72
CA ASP A 51 -2.46 7.76 3.70
C ASP A 51 -3.38 7.72 4.92
N GLU A 52 -4.12 6.64 5.04
CA GLU A 52 -5.17 6.50 6.05
C GLU A 52 -5.05 5.17 6.79
N TYR A 53 -5.39 5.18 8.08
CA TYR A 53 -5.53 3.96 8.87
C TYR A 53 -7.00 3.64 9.10
N VAL A 54 -7.44 2.48 8.63
CA VAL A 54 -8.82 1.98 8.76
C VAL A 54 -8.85 0.85 9.81
N ARG A 55 -9.63 1.03 10.88
CA ARG A 55 -9.85 0.00 11.92
C ARG A 55 -10.77 -1.12 11.40
N GLY A 56 -10.49 -2.38 11.76
CA GLY A 56 -11.39 -3.50 11.48
C GLY A 56 -11.54 -3.90 10.01
N GLY A 57 -10.64 -3.44 9.12
CA GLY A 57 -10.58 -3.86 7.72
C GLY A 57 -9.60 -5.02 7.52
N GLY A 58 -9.88 -5.92 6.57
CA GLY A 58 -8.89 -6.86 6.01
C GLY A 58 -8.12 -6.22 4.86
N ASP A 59 -6.97 -6.80 4.47
CA ASP A 59 -6.13 -6.29 3.38
C ASP A 59 -6.81 -6.40 2.01
N HIS A 60 -7.75 -7.32 1.83
CA HIS A 60 -8.51 -7.49 0.60
C HIS A 60 -9.84 -6.71 0.61
N PRO A 61 -10.23 -6.01 -0.47
CA PRO A 61 -11.43 -5.14 -0.47
C PRO A 61 -12.74 -5.90 -0.27
N GLU A 62 -12.78 -7.19 -0.63
CA GLU A 62 -13.95 -8.06 -0.45
C GLU A 62 -14.17 -8.43 1.02
N THR A 63 -13.12 -8.36 1.84
CA THR A 63 -13.27 -8.31 3.30
C THR A 63 -13.67 -6.88 3.67
N GLY A 64 -14.95 -6.57 3.46
CA GLY A 64 -15.57 -5.30 3.87
C GLY A 64 -15.31 -4.98 5.34
N PRO A 65 -15.58 -3.74 5.79
CA PRO A 65 -15.39 -3.37 7.19
C PRO A 65 -16.22 -4.30 8.07
N VAL A 66 -15.56 -5.21 8.79
CA VAL A 66 -16.22 -5.98 9.84
C VAL A 66 -16.43 -4.97 10.96
N GLY A 67 -17.70 -4.61 11.18
CA GLY A 67 -18.11 -3.47 12.00
C GLY A 67 -17.26 -3.29 13.26
N GLY A 68 -16.79 -2.05 13.46
CA GLY A 68 -16.22 -1.57 14.72
C GLY A 68 -15.26 -2.56 15.38
N GLY A 69 -14.12 -2.84 14.74
CA GLY A 69 -13.09 -3.72 15.29
C GLY A 69 -12.85 -3.45 16.78
N ALA A 70 -12.85 -4.53 17.58
CA ALA A 70 -12.72 -4.46 19.04
C ALA A 70 -11.52 -3.58 19.46
N PRO A 71 -11.54 -2.96 20.66
CA PRO A 71 -10.37 -2.29 21.20
C PRO A 71 -9.14 -3.22 21.18
N GLY A 72 -8.06 -2.80 20.52
CA GLY A 72 -6.87 -3.63 20.30
C GLY A 72 -6.89 -4.49 19.03
N GLY A 73 -7.99 -4.47 18.27
CA GLY A 73 -8.10 -5.08 16.94
C GLY A 73 -7.19 -4.40 15.93
N GLY A 74 -6.62 -5.22 15.04
CA GLY A 74 -5.83 -4.74 13.90
C GLY A 74 -6.65 -3.88 12.94
N GLY A 75 -5.94 -3.23 12.03
CA GLY A 75 -6.54 -2.49 10.93
C GLY A 75 -5.66 -2.59 9.69
N VAL A 76 -5.93 -1.73 8.74
CA VAL A 76 -5.21 -1.65 7.47
C VAL A 76 -4.81 -0.21 7.24
N ARG A 77 -3.56 -0.02 6.88
CA ARG A 77 -3.09 1.23 6.28
C ARG A 77 -3.42 1.21 4.79
N ARG A 78 -4.24 2.15 4.36
CA ARG A 78 -4.68 2.34 2.99
C ARG A 78 -3.95 3.55 2.40
N LEU A 79 -3.21 3.31 1.34
CA LEU A 79 -2.40 4.31 0.66
C LEU A 79 -2.92 4.45 -0.77
N ALA A 80 -3.26 5.67 -1.18
CA ALA A 80 -3.58 5.95 -2.57
C ALA A 80 -2.31 6.51 -3.24
N LEU A 81 -1.89 5.90 -4.34
CA LEU A 81 -0.68 6.22 -5.08
C LEU A 81 -1.04 6.52 -6.53
N ASP A 82 -0.77 7.72 -7.01
CA ASP A 82 -0.95 8.05 -8.42
C ASP A 82 0.30 7.67 -9.22
N VAL A 83 0.10 7.00 -10.35
CA VAL A 83 1.16 6.65 -11.30
C VAL A 83 1.31 7.79 -12.30
N VAL A 84 2.39 8.55 -12.18
CA VAL A 84 2.62 9.77 -12.99
C VAL A 84 3.71 9.61 -14.05
N GLY A 85 4.51 8.54 -13.97
CA GLY A 85 5.55 8.21 -14.94
C GLY A 85 5.32 6.86 -15.61
N ALA A 86 5.72 6.73 -16.87
CA ALA A 86 5.75 5.43 -17.55
C ALA A 86 6.98 4.60 -17.11
N GLY A 87 6.97 3.31 -17.42
CA GLY A 87 8.06 2.38 -17.13
C GLY A 87 7.82 1.54 -15.87
N ARG A 88 8.89 0.92 -15.37
CA ARG A 88 8.86 0.02 -14.22
C ARG A 88 9.22 0.75 -12.94
N HIS A 89 8.31 0.75 -11.97
CA HIS A 89 8.44 1.40 -10.68
C HIS A 89 8.54 0.35 -9.57
N LEU A 90 9.51 0.52 -8.66
CA LEU A 90 9.65 -0.32 -7.48
C LEU A 90 9.22 0.48 -6.24
N ILE A 91 8.16 0.04 -5.58
CA ILE A 91 7.76 0.55 -4.27
C ILE A 91 8.31 -0.38 -3.21
N GLU A 92 8.99 0.16 -2.21
CA GLU A 92 9.44 -0.59 -1.05
C GLU A 92 8.64 -0.14 0.18
N ALA A 93 8.13 -1.10 0.95
CA ALA A 93 7.43 -0.84 2.19
C ALA A 93 8.07 -1.62 3.35
N GLU A 94 8.34 -0.92 4.45
CA GLU A 94 8.99 -1.48 5.64
C GLU A 94 8.13 -1.30 6.88
N LEU A 95 7.94 -2.37 7.64
CA LEU A 95 7.22 -2.36 8.91
C LEU A 95 8.23 -2.34 10.05
N ALA A 96 8.37 -1.20 10.70
CA ALA A 96 9.32 -1.02 11.79
C ALA A 96 8.68 -0.22 12.93
N ARG A 97 9.26 -0.33 14.12
CA ARG A 97 9.07 0.70 15.15
C ARG A 97 10.06 1.84 14.88
N PRO A 98 9.69 3.11 15.15
CA PRO A 98 10.58 4.24 14.91
C PRO A 98 11.94 4.17 15.63
N TRP A 99 12.06 3.36 16.69
CA TRP A 99 13.26 3.18 17.50
C TRP A 99 13.97 1.83 17.27
N GLU A 100 13.55 1.03 16.28
CA GLU A 100 14.24 -0.21 15.90
C GLU A 100 15.14 0.04 14.68
N ASP A 101 16.37 -0.46 14.73
CA ASP A 101 17.35 -0.30 13.63
C ASP A 101 17.05 -1.17 12.41
N ARG A 102 16.19 -2.19 12.55
CA ARG A 102 15.84 -3.11 11.48
C ARG A 102 14.34 -3.26 11.37
N PRO A 103 13.79 -3.27 10.15
CA PRO A 103 12.38 -3.55 9.96
C PRO A 103 12.06 -4.98 10.36
N ARG A 104 10.90 -5.16 10.98
CA ARG A 104 10.34 -6.49 11.25
C ARG A 104 9.90 -7.18 9.96
N ARG A 105 9.54 -6.40 8.94
CA ARG A 105 9.16 -6.90 7.61
C ARG A 105 9.48 -5.86 6.55
N SER A 106 9.98 -6.33 5.41
CA SER A 106 10.09 -5.54 4.18
C SER A 106 9.33 -6.26 3.07
N VAL A 107 8.55 -5.52 2.29
CA VAL A 107 7.85 -6.03 1.11
C VAL A 107 8.04 -5.04 -0.04
N SER A 108 7.97 -5.53 -1.27
CA SER A 108 8.10 -4.70 -2.46
C SER A 108 6.99 -4.98 -3.45
N PHE A 109 6.64 -3.94 -4.23
CA PHE A 109 5.63 -3.99 -5.26
C PHE A 109 6.22 -3.45 -6.55
N VAL A 110 6.01 -4.17 -7.65
CA VAL A 110 6.48 -3.76 -8.97
C VAL A 110 5.28 -3.24 -9.73
N LEU A 111 5.35 -2.01 -10.21
CA LEU A 111 4.34 -1.42 -11.08
C LEU A 111 4.92 -1.25 -12.48
N SER A 112 4.28 -1.86 -13.48
CA SER A 112 4.61 -1.70 -14.89
C SER A 112 3.59 -0.73 -15.51
N ALA A 113 4.01 0.50 -15.81
CA ALA A 113 3.12 1.53 -16.32
C ALA A 113 3.39 1.82 -17.81
N THR A 114 2.39 1.66 -18.67
CA THR A 114 2.48 2.09 -20.07
C THR A 114 2.07 3.56 -20.22
N PRO A 115 2.63 4.32 -21.19
CA PRO A 115 2.15 5.65 -21.53
C PRO A 115 0.66 5.64 -21.89
N THR A 116 0.00 6.77 -21.66
CA THR A 116 -1.35 7.02 -22.19
C THR A 116 -1.18 7.73 -23.53
N GLU A 117 -1.71 7.12 -24.61
CA GLU A 117 -1.71 7.72 -25.96
C GLU A 117 -2.54 9.01 -26.03
#